data_AF-A0A2N5S809-F1
#
_entry.id   AF-A0A2N5S809-F1
#
_cell.length_a   1.000
_cell.length_b   1.000
_cell.length_c   1.000
_cell.angle_alpha   90.00
_cell.angle_beta   90.00
_cell.angle_gamma   90.00
#
_symmetry.space_group_name_H-M   'P 1'
#
loop_
_entity.id
_entity.type
_entity.pdbx_description
1 polymer ?
#
loop_
_entity_poly.entity_id
_entity_poly.type
_entity_poly.pdbx_seq_one_letter_code
_entity_poly.pdbx_strand_id
1 'polypeptide(L)'
;MNSATVPYNHQDSTLTPLPAVSQDLWLEATDGKARKALRAVSDGVLARGSLAIQVGLPRRILELTELIDRSTKDESSIFHEKWDTRWFAQMRSPVSSPAANMSSFSLIGVSASNPTVQDAVNAIVGDGTATTTTTTTTRRFSITQQCGLGEIGIPSSISVYRPPTHILQLWEFLESQIRSVIELFDAVQMFLILKTPVAEEGNNTGVEIQQQCARTLVDARRFVLGCENYLKLYHTQRAKLASKCIKYPQLEDYQRALVERDHEECRDCRYLLVRLRMQCVAVTDVLHKNFDKVNDPKGLSRGGASVGMY
;
A
#
# COMPACT_ATOMS: atom_id res chain seq x y z
N MET A 1 89.59 -27.28 -4.86
CA MET A 1 88.46 -28.18 -5.13
C MET A 1 87.16 -27.38 -4.95
N ASN A 2 86.15 -27.69 -5.76
CA ASN A 2 84.75 -27.21 -5.73
C ASN A 2 84.13 -27.18 -4.30
N SER A 3 83.04 -26.49 -3.95
CA SER A 3 81.99 -25.69 -4.64
C SER A 3 81.14 -24.98 -3.55
N ALA A 4 80.32 -23.95 -3.78
CA ALA A 4 80.01 -23.10 -4.96
C ALA A 4 79.48 -21.73 -4.48
N THR A 5 79.31 -20.77 -5.40
CA THR A 5 78.78 -19.42 -5.17
C THR A 5 77.25 -19.40 -5.06
N VAL A 6 76.68 -18.69 -4.09
CA VAL A 6 75.23 -18.38 -4.03
C VAL A 6 75.00 -17.02 -4.69
N PRO A 7 74.13 -16.90 -5.73
CA PRO A 7 73.82 -15.62 -6.33
C PRO A 7 72.75 -14.87 -5.52
N TYR A 8 73.02 -13.61 -5.18
CA TYR A 8 71.98 -12.65 -4.78
C TYR A 8 71.07 -12.39 -5.99
N ASN A 9 69.86 -12.92 -5.96
CA ASN A 9 68.87 -12.67 -7.01
C ASN A 9 67.96 -11.50 -6.60
N HIS A 10 68.36 -10.27 -6.95
CA HIS A 10 67.43 -9.14 -6.97
C HIS A 10 66.49 -9.32 -8.17
N GLN A 11 65.39 -10.05 -7.94
CA GLN A 11 64.23 -9.98 -8.81
C GLN A 11 63.12 -9.20 -8.10
N ASP A 12 62.49 -8.32 -8.86
CA ASP A 12 61.56 -7.32 -8.38
C ASP A 12 60.54 -7.90 -7.41
N SER A 13 60.36 -7.20 -6.28
CA SER A 13 59.10 -7.24 -5.57
C SER A 13 58.05 -6.64 -6.48
N THR A 14 57.46 -7.47 -7.35
CA THR A 14 56.28 -7.12 -8.12
C THR A 14 55.20 -6.80 -7.10
N LEU A 15 55.04 -5.51 -6.83
CA LEU A 15 53.92 -4.94 -6.09
C LEU A 15 52.65 -5.58 -6.66
N THR A 16 52.05 -6.46 -5.88
CA THR A 16 50.68 -6.89 -6.12
C THR A 16 49.87 -5.60 -6.24
N PRO A 17 49.09 -5.41 -7.33
CA PRO A 17 48.26 -4.23 -7.45
C PRO A 17 47.41 -4.14 -6.20
N LEU A 18 47.44 -2.97 -5.54
CA LEU A 18 46.59 -2.70 -4.38
C LEU A 18 45.15 -3.11 -4.70
N PRO A 19 44.42 -3.77 -3.77
CA PRO A 19 43.07 -4.23 -4.02
C PRO A 19 42.23 -3.07 -4.57
N ALA A 20 41.56 -3.34 -5.69
CA ALA A 20 41.08 -2.28 -6.58
C ALA A 20 40.22 -1.26 -5.83
N VAL A 21 40.67 -0.01 -5.86
CA VAL A 21 39.86 1.15 -5.47
C VAL A 21 38.55 1.08 -6.26
N SER A 22 37.44 0.82 -5.55
CA SER A 22 36.06 0.85 -6.06
C SER A 22 35.94 0.43 -7.54
N GLN A 23 36.03 -0.89 -7.80
CA GLN A 23 36.08 -1.50 -9.14
C GLN A 23 35.40 -0.66 -10.23
N ASP A 24 36.22 -0.27 -11.21
CA ASP A 24 35.83 0.59 -12.30
C ASP A 24 34.62 -0.03 -13.04
N LEU A 25 33.45 0.62 -12.94
CA LEU A 25 32.20 -0.01 -13.39
C LEU A 25 32.17 -0.18 -14.91
N TRP A 26 31.57 -1.29 -15.35
CA TRP A 26 31.26 -1.61 -16.77
C TRP A 26 32.50 -1.89 -17.64
N LEU A 27 33.59 -2.42 -17.08
CA LEU A 27 34.80 -2.78 -17.83
C LEU A 27 34.52 -3.80 -18.96
N GLU A 28 33.63 -4.75 -18.70
CA GLU A 28 33.22 -5.83 -19.62
C GLU A 28 32.44 -5.31 -20.83
N ALA A 29 31.89 -4.10 -20.78
CA ALA A 29 31.25 -3.47 -21.93
C ALA A 29 32.32 -3.18 -23.00
N THR A 30 32.25 -3.88 -24.13
CA THR A 30 33.29 -3.86 -25.17
C THR A 30 33.37 -2.55 -25.96
N ASP A 31 32.24 -1.86 -26.14
CA ASP A 31 32.19 -0.53 -26.74
C ASP A 31 32.55 0.57 -25.70
N GLY A 32 33.61 1.32 -25.98
CA GLY A 32 34.04 2.44 -25.15
C GLY A 32 33.01 3.58 -25.06
N LYS A 33 32.15 3.76 -26.08
CA LYS A 33 31.05 4.74 -26.04
C LYS A 33 29.95 4.29 -25.08
N ALA A 34 29.53 3.02 -25.17
CA ALA A 34 28.61 2.40 -24.21
C ALA A 34 29.16 2.46 -22.77
N ARG A 35 30.45 2.11 -22.54
CA ARG A 35 31.09 2.21 -21.22
C ARG A 35 31.03 3.62 -20.64
N LYS A 36 31.33 4.65 -21.45
CA LYS A 36 31.23 6.05 -21.03
C LYS A 36 29.80 6.45 -20.69
N ALA A 37 28.81 6.01 -21.47
CA ALA A 37 27.40 6.27 -21.20
C ALA A 37 26.91 5.59 -19.91
N LEU A 38 27.29 4.33 -19.69
CA LEU A 38 26.94 3.57 -18.49
C LEU A 38 27.54 4.17 -17.21
N ARG A 39 28.81 4.63 -17.24
CA ARG A 39 29.40 5.38 -16.11
C ARG A 39 28.60 6.65 -15.81
N ALA A 40 28.26 7.46 -16.82
CA ALA A 40 27.46 8.67 -16.61
C ALA A 40 26.06 8.38 -16.02
N VAL A 41 25.45 7.23 -16.36
CA VAL A 41 24.21 6.76 -15.73
C VAL A 41 24.46 6.38 -14.26
N SER A 42 25.52 5.63 -13.96
CA SER A 42 25.91 5.29 -12.57
C SER A 42 26.16 6.53 -11.72
N ASP A 43 26.93 7.50 -12.22
CA ASP A 43 27.21 8.76 -11.53
C ASP A 43 25.90 9.53 -11.25
N GLY A 44 25.02 9.63 -12.25
CA GLY A 44 23.71 10.27 -12.11
C GLY A 44 22.73 9.54 -11.18
N VAL A 45 22.86 8.22 -11.03
CA VAL A 45 22.11 7.43 -10.02
C VAL A 45 22.67 7.68 -8.63
N LEU A 46 24.00 7.62 -8.46
CA LEU A 46 24.68 7.85 -7.19
C LEU A 46 24.41 9.27 -6.66
N ALA A 47 24.48 10.29 -7.53
CA ALA A 47 24.15 11.67 -7.17
C ALA A 47 22.68 11.83 -6.73
N ARG A 48 21.73 11.24 -7.47
CA ARG A 48 20.29 11.29 -7.11
C ARG A 48 20.00 10.58 -5.79
N GLY A 49 20.58 9.41 -5.56
CA GLY A 49 20.40 8.70 -4.30
C GLY A 49 21.04 9.42 -3.12
N SER A 50 22.24 9.96 -3.27
CA SER A 50 22.87 10.80 -2.23
C SER A 50 22.00 12.01 -1.86
N LEU A 51 21.46 12.71 -2.87
CA LEU A 51 20.53 13.83 -2.66
C LEU A 51 19.22 13.36 -2.01
N ALA A 52 18.69 12.19 -2.39
CA ALA A 52 17.49 11.62 -1.80
C ALA A 52 17.68 11.28 -0.31
N ILE A 53 18.84 10.76 0.08
CA ILE A 53 19.18 10.50 1.49
C ILE A 53 19.32 11.83 2.25
N GLN A 54 20.21 12.72 1.79
CA GLN A 54 20.65 13.90 2.55
C GLN A 54 19.63 15.04 2.59
N VAL A 55 18.79 15.17 1.57
CA VAL A 55 17.86 16.32 1.41
C VAL A 55 16.44 15.86 1.13
N GLY A 56 16.25 14.92 0.19
CA GLY A 56 14.94 14.49 -0.29
C GLY A 56 14.06 13.91 0.81
N LEU A 57 14.53 12.88 1.51
CA LEU A 57 13.79 12.21 2.60
C LEU A 57 13.57 13.12 3.82
N PRO A 58 14.58 13.87 4.35
CA PRO A 58 14.36 14.85 5.40
C PRO A 58 13.31 15.91 5.04
N ARG A 59 13.39 16.49 3.84
CA ARG A 59 12.39 17.43 3.34
C ARG A 59 11.00 16.79 3.28
N ARG A 60 10.90 15.56 2.79
CA ARG A 60 9.63 14.82 2.69
C ARG A 60 8.97 14.58 4.04
N ILE A 61 9.76 14.31 5.08
CA ILE A 61 9.28 14.16 6.46
C ILE A 61 8.68 15.48 6.97
N LEU A 62 9.31 16.62 6.66
CA LEU A 62 8.82 17.94 7.04
C LEU A 62 7.51 18.28 6.31
N GLU A 63 7.45 18.10 4.98
CA GLU A 63 6.23 18.31 4.18
C GLU A 63 5.05 17.47 4.69
N LEU A 64 5.27 16.17 4.93
CA LEU A 64 4.22 15.29 5.48
C LEU A 64 3.84 15.67 6.92
N THR A 65 4.77 16.20 7.72
CA THR A 65 4.48 16.70 9.08
C THR A 65 3.61 17.94 9.04
N GLU A 66 3.91 18.91 8.16
CA GLU A 66 3.08 20.11 8.00
C GLU A 66 1.64 19.76 7.59
N LEU A 67 1.47 18.81 6.65
CA LEU A 67 0.15 18.33 6.23
C LEU A 67 -0.64 17.67 7.39
N ILE A 68 0.04 16.88 8.23
CA ILE A 68 -0.57 16.25 9.41
C ILE A 68 -0.93 17.32 10.46
N ASP A 69 -0.06 18.29 10.72
CA ASP A 69 -0.34 19.38 11.66
C ASP A 69 -1.54 20.24 11.20
N ARG A 70 -1.57 20.61 9.91
CA ARG A 70 -2.70 21.32 9.29
C ARG A 70 -4.01 20.52 9.36
N SER A 71 -3.96 19.18 9.31
CA SER A 71 -5.16 18.33 9.47
C SER A 71 -5.88 18.49 10.83
N THR A 72 -5.22 19.07 11.84
CA THR A 72 -5.79 19.31 13.18
C THR A 72 -6.00 20.80 13.50
N LYS A 73 -5.21 21.69 12.89
CA LYS A 73 -5.17 23.13 13.23
C LYS A 73 -5.84 24.03 12.19
N ASP A 74 -5.88 23.60 10.93
CA ASP A 74 -6.31 24.41 9.79
C ASP A 74 -7.62 23.89 9.24
N GLU A 75 -8.70 24.62 9.55
CA GLU A 75 -10.05 24.29 9.10
C GLU A 75 -10.18 24.22 7.56
N SER A 76 -9.29 24.85 6.79
CA SER A 76 -9.30 24.80 5.32
C SER A 76 -8.62 23.55 4.73
N SER A 77 -7.94 22.74 5.57
CA SER A 77 -7.26 21.52 5.12
C SER A 77 -8.25 20.48 4.60
N ILE A 78 -7.97 19.90 3.43
CA ILE A 78 -8.71 18.71 2.94
C ILE A 78 -8.53 17.51 3.90
N PHE A 79 -7.50 17.50 4.73
CA PHE A 79 -7.33 16.47 5.75
C PHE A 79 -8.01 16.83 7.08
N HIS A 80 -8.74 17.93 7.20
CA HIS A 80 -9.23 18.40 8.50
C HIS A 80 -10.08 17.35 9.23
N GLU A 81 -9.82 17.15 10.53
CA GLU A 81 -10.42 16.05 11.30
C GLU A 81 -11.96 16.07 11.26
N LYS A 82 -12.55 17.27 11.34
CA LYS A 82 -14.00 17.58 11.38
C LYS A 82 -14.64 17.76 10.01
N TRP A 83 -13.97 17.34 8.93
CA TRP A 83 -14.53 17.47 7.58
C TRP A 83 -15.91 16.80 7.46
N ASP A 84 -16.06 15.62 8.06
CA ASP A 84 -17.30 14.85 8.05
C ASP A 84 -18.47 15.64 8.66
N THR A 85 -18.25 16.26 9.81
CA THR A 85 -19.28 17.01 10.55
C THR A 85 -19.86 18.16 9.73
N ARG A 86 -19.05 18.77 8.85
CA ARG A 86 -19.51 19.82 7.92
C ARG A 86 -20.29 19.25 6.74
N TRP A 87 -19.83 18.13 6.16
CA TRP A 87 -20.52 17.49 5.04
C TRP A 87 -21.87 16.88 5.44
N PHE A 88 -22.02 16.39 6.69
CA PHE A 88 -23.33 15.93 7.18
C PHE A 88 -24.35 17.04 7.39
N ALA A 89 -23.91 18.28 7.62
CA ALA A 89 -24.82 19.43 7.59
C ALA A 89 -25.37 19.70 6.17
N GLN A 90 -24.60 19.40 5.12
CA GLN A 90 -25.06 19.49 3.71
C GLN A 90 -25.87 18.27 3.24
N MET A 91 -25.57 17.07 3.74
CA MET A 91 -26.34 15.84 3.44
C MET A 91 -27.66 15.73 4.24
N ARG A 92 -27.82 16.44 5.36
CA ARG A 92 -29.06 16.49 6.16
C ARG A 92 -30.11 17.46 5.58
N SER A 93 -30.49 17.27 4.32
CA SER A 93 -31.74 17.80 3.76
C SER A 93 -32.14 16.96 2.54
N PRO A 94 -33.40 16.50 2.43
CA PRO A 94 -33.60 15.10 2.76
C PRO A 94 -34.13 14.25 1.59
N VAL A 95 -33.88 12.94 1.64
CA VAL A 95 -34.78 11.97 0.99
C VAL A 95 -36.01 11.83 1.88
N SER A 96 -36.84 12.88 1.93
CA SER A 96 -38.21 12.77 2.40
C SER A 96 -39.01 12.01 1.36
N SER A 97 -38.98 10.69 1.43
CA SER A 97 -39.90 9.84 0.67
C SER A 97 -41.33 10.09 1.21
N PRO A 98 -42.33 10.43 0.37
CA PRO A 98 -43.68 10.78 0.84
C PRO A 98 -44.50 9.63 1.49
N ALA A 99 -43.88 8.48 1.75
CA ALA A 99 -44.54 7.27 2.23
C ALA A 99 -43.70 6.50 3.26
N ALA A 100 -43.05 7.20 4.20
CA ALA A 100 -42.60 6.58 5.45
C ALA A 100 -43.81 6.27 6.35
N ASN A 101 -44.62 5.28 5.94
CA ASN A 101 -45.78 4.85 6.73
C ASN A 101 -45.27 4.10 7.96
N MET A 102 -45.39 4.73 9.12
CA MET A 102 -44.84 4.25 10.39
C MET A 102 -45.53 2.98 10.87
N SER A 103 -44.94 1.81 10.59
CA SER A 103 -45.13 0.60 11.40
C SER A 103 -44.10 -0.47 11.06
N SER A 104 -43.14 -0.70 11.96
CA SER A 104 -42.79 -2.03 12.50
C SER A 104 -41.48 -1.97 13.28
N PHE A 105 -41.56 -1.51 14.53
CA PHE A 105 -40.57 -1.88 15.56
C PHE A 105 -41.28 -2.20 16.88
N SER A 106 -42.28 -3.07 16.79
CA SER A 106 -43.02 -3.62 17.93
C SER A 106 -43.41 -5.06 17.62
N LEU A 107 -42.53 -6.02 17.91
CA LEU A 107 -42.91 -7.42 18.21
C LEU A 107 -41.77 -8.15 18.91
N ILE A 108 -41.43 -7.67 20.12
CA ILE A 108 -40.86 -8.50 21.18
C ILE A 108 -42.04 -8.92 22.06
N GLY A 109 -42.29 -10.22 22.20
CA GLY A 109 -43.01 -10.78 23.36
C GLY A 109 -44.39 -11.40 23.13
N VAL A 110 -44.42 -12.74 23.14
CA VAL A 110 -45.30 -13.63 23.95
C VAL A 110 -46.84 -13.57 23.80
N SER A 111 -47.40 -14.74 23.41
CA SER A 111 -48.74 -15.31 23.70
C SER A 111 -50.03 -14.51 23.46
N ALA A 112 -50.98 -15.09 22.71
CA ALA A 112 -52.00 -15.99 23.29
C ALA A 112 -52.93 -16.65 22.25
N SER A 113 -53.42 -17.85 22.60
CA SER A 113 -54.72 -18.47 22.23
C SER A 113 -55.29 -18.40 20.80
N ASN A 114 -55.40 -19.59 20.19
CA ASN A 114 -56.48 -20.03 19.27
C ASN A 114 -57.90 -19.64 19.79
N PRO A 115 -58.94 -19.47 18.93
CA PRO A 115 -59.56 -20.64 18.28
C PRO A 115 -60.19 -20.50 16.87
N THR A 116 -60.08 -21.60 16.11
CA THR A 116 -61.04 -22.25 15.18
C THR A 116 -62.06 -21.45 14.34
N VAL A 117 -61.99 -21.63 13.01
CA VAL A 117 -63.11 -22.08 12.11
C VAL A 117 -62.47 -22.97 11.02
N GLN A 118 -62.51 -24.29 11.14
CA GLN A 118 -63.47 -25.24 10.54
C GLN A 118 -63.57 -25.30 9.00
N ASP A 119 -63.03 -26.40 8.48
CA ASP A 119 -63.57 -27.34 7.48
C ASP A 119 -64.05 -26.85 6.10
N ALA A 120 -63.32 -27.27 5.08
CA ALA A 120 -63.89 -27.80 3.84
C ALA A 120 -63.07 -29.00 3.35
N VAL A 121 -63.62 -30.20 3.55
CA VAL A 121 -63.07 -31.48 3.08
C VAL A 121 -63.19 -31.59 1.55
N ASN A 122 -62.18 -32.12 0.88
CA ASN A 122 -62.38 -33.06 -0.22
C ASN A 122 -61.15 -33.94 -0.44
N ALA A 123 -61.33 -35.25 -0.25
CA ALA A 123 -60.35 -36.28 -0.57
C ALA A 123 -60.70 -36.92 -1.91
N ILE A 124 -59.68 -37.21 -2.74
CA ILE A 124 -59.80 -38.21 -3.80
C ILE A 124 -58.61 -39.18 -3.68
N VAL A 125 -58.94 -40.46 -3.78
CA VAL A 125 -58.11 -41.63 -3.48
C VAL A 125 -57.22 -42.02 -4.66
N GLY A 126 -56.05 -42.59 -4.38
CA GLY A 126 -55.18 -43.24 -5.38
C GLY A 126 -54.10 -44.08 -4.71
N ASP A 127 -54.34 -45.39 -4.60
CA ASP A 127 -53.49 -46.36 -3.89
C ASP A 127 -52.29 -46.84 -4.74
N GLY A 128 -51.20 -47.29 -4.11
CA GLY A 128 -49.99 -47.72 -4.83
C GLY A 128 -48.79 -48.05 -3.93
N THR A 129 -48.37 -49.32 -3.92
CA THR A 129 -47.48 -49.91 -2.92
C THR A 129 -45.97 -49.89 -3.23
N ALA A 130 -45.19 -49.79 -2.15
CA ALA A 130 -43.83 -50.30 -1.94
C ALA A 130 -42.64 -49.80 -2.81
N THR A 131 -41.60 -49.23 -2.16
CA THR A 131 -40.35 -49.95 -1.79
C THR A 131 -39.29 -48.97 -1.26
N THR A 132 -38.58 -49.34 -0.20
CA THR A 132 -37.54 -48.53 0.46
C THR A 132 -36.22 -48.54 -0.30
N THR A 133 -35.71 -47.36 -0.68
CA THR A 133 -34.29 -47.18 -1.04
C THR A 133 -33.76 -45.85 -0.50
N THR A 134 -32.76 -45.91 0.38
CA THR A 134 -32.07 -44.74 0.94
C THR A 134 -31.08 -44.13 -0.04
N THR A 135 -31.35 -42.91 -0.52
CA THR A 135 -30.38 -42.11 -1.30
C THR A 135 -30.32 -40.66 -0.84
N THR A 136 -29.22 -40.32 -0.17
CA THR A 136 -28.89 -38.97 0.32
C THR A 136 -28.74 -38.00 -0.85
N THR A 137 -29.74 -37.15 -1.10
CA THR A 137 -29.74 -36.23 -2.25
C THR A 137 -29.64 -34.78 -1.79
N THR A 138 -28.43 -34.22 -1.91
CA THR A 138 -28.14 -32.79 -1.70
C THR A 138 -28.98 -31.93 -2.65
N ARG A 139 -30.00 -31.21 -2.12
CA ARG A 139 -30.82 -30.28 -2.91
C ARG A 139 -30.01 -29.04 -3.33
N ARG A 140 -29.34 -29.14 -4.47
CA ARG A 140 -28.89 -27.98 -5.27
C ARG A 140 -30.13 -27.33 -5.89
N PHE A 141 -30.64 -26.26 -5.30
CA PHE A 141 -31.74 -25.48 -5.88
C PHE A 141 -31.26 -24.72 -7.12
N SER A 142 -31.55 -25.26 -8.30
CA SER A 142 -31.47 -24.54 -9.57
C SER A 142 -32.71 -23.64 -9.71
N ILE A 143 -32.55 -22.33 -9.47
CA ILE A 143 -33.58 -21.35 -9.81
C ILE A 143 -33.53 -21.10 -11.32
N THR A 144 -34.32 -21.85 -12.08
CA THR A 144 -34.70 -21.48 -13.44
C THR A 144 -35.95 -20.62 -13.37
N GLN A 145 -35.80 -19.35 -13.00
CA GLN A 145 -36.88 -18.38 -13.16
C GLN A 145 -36.71 -17.74 -14.54
N GLN A 146 -37.59 -18.12 -15.47
CA GLN A 146 -37.73 -17.42 -16.74
C GLN A 146 -38.18 -15.98 -16.46
N CYS A 147 -37.25 -15.05 -16.51
CA CYS A 147 -37.58 -13.63 -16.50
C CYS A 147 -38.02 -13.27 -17.92
N GLY A 148 -39.33 -13.14 -18.13
CA GLY A 148 -39.85 -12.62 -19.40
C GLY A 148 -39.29 -11.23 -19.64
N LEU A 149 -38.80 -10.97 -20.85
CA LEU A 149 -38.43 -9.64 -21.34
C LEU A 149 -39.71 -8.83 -21.63
N GLY A 150 -40.50 -8.56 -20.59
CA GLY A 150 -41.31 -7.36 -20.57
C GLY A 150 -40.37 -6.16 -20.51
N GLU A 151 -40.66 -5.12 -21.28
CA GLU A 151 -39.85 -3.90 -21.31
C GLU A 151 -39.70 -3.36 -19.87
N ILE A 152 -38.47 -3.42 -19.34
CA ILE A 152 -38.14 -2.75 -18.09
C ILE A 152 -38.15 -1.26 -18.41
N GLY A 153 -39.33 -0.64 -18.30
CA GLY A 153 -39.49 0.79 -18.35
C GLY A 153 -38.53 1.40 -17.34
N ILE A 154 -37.46 2.01 -17.84
CA ILE A 154 -36.38 2.53 -17.00
C ILE A 154 -37.02 3.58 -16.07
N PRO A 155 -37.06 3.34 -14.75
CA PRO A 155 -37.66 4.31 -13.84
C PRO A 155 -36.90 5.62 -13.99
N SER A 156 -37.61 6.70 -14.29
CA SER A 156 -37.10 7.98 -14.79
C SER A 156 -36.28 8.80 -13.77
N SER A 157 -35.83 8.17 -12.69
CA SER A 157 -34.87 8.67 -11.73
C SER A 157 -34.01 7.52 -11.16
N ILE A 158 -33.04 7.04 -11.95
CA ILE A 158 -31.95 6.22 -11.38
C ILE A 158 -31.23 7.07 -10.32
N SER A 159 -31.31 6.66 -9.06
CA SER A 159 -30.59 7.28 -7.96
C SER A 159 -29.09 6.98 -8.09
N VAL A 160 -28.34 7.92 -8.68
CA VAL A 160 -26.89 7.76 -8.89
C VAL A 160 -26.15 8.02 -7.58
N TYR A 161 -25.77 6.95 -6.87
CA TYR A 161 -24.97 6.99 -5.64
C TYR A 161 -23.50 7.38 -5.90
N ARG A 162 -23.24 8.66 -6.22
CA ARG A 162 -21.88 9.18 -6.40
C ARG A 162 -21.07 9.13 -5.08
N PRO A 163 -19.75 8.87 -5.13
CA PRO A 163 -18.85 9.14 -4.01
C PRO A 163 -18.83 10.63 -3.63
N PRO A 164 -18.60 11.00 -2.36
CA PRO A 164 -18.31 12.37 -1.98
C PRO A 164 -17.07 12.89 -2.73
N THR A 165 -17.18 14.06 -3.34
CA THR A 165 -16.09 14.70 -4.10
C THR A 165 -14.82 14.86 -3.28
N HIS A 166 -14.97 15.15 -1.99
CA HIS A 166 -13.86 15.27 -1.05
C HIS A 166 -13.00 14.00 -0.94
N ILE A 167 -13.61 12.81 -0.98
CA ILE A 167 -12.84 11.55 -0.91
C ILE A 167 -12.01 11.36 -2.18
N LEU A 168 -12.53 11.77 -3.34
CA LEU A 168 -11.78 11.77 -4.60
C LEU A 168 -10.59 12.74 -4.55
N GLN A 169 -10.76 13.91 -3.94
CA GLN A 169 -9.68 14.89 -3.73
C GLN A 169 -8.60 14.38 -2.75
N LEU A 170 -9.01 13.76 -1.64
CA LEU A 170 -8.12 13.08 -0.71
C LEU A 170 -7.26 12.03 -1.40
N TRP A 171 -7.88 11.22 -2.27
CA TRP A 171 -7.22 10.18 -3.04
C TRP A 171 -6.21 10.70 -4.05
N GLU A 172 -6.62 11.62 -4.92
CA GLU A 172 -5.74 12.21 -5.94
C GLU A 172 -4.49 12.82 -5.29
N PHE A 173 -4.68 13.49 -4.15
CA PHE A 173 -3.57 14.00 -3.33
C PHE A 173 -2.70 12.87 -2.75
N LEU A 174 -3.31 11.84 -2.14
CA LEU A 174 -2.60 10.72 -1.51
C LEU A 174 -1.82 9.86 -2.51
N GLU A 175 -2.38 9.57 -3.68
CA GLU A 175 -1.68 8.86 -4.76
C GLU A 175 -0.43 9.62 -5.22
N SER A 176 -0.54 10.96 -5.34
CA SER A 176 0.61 11.83 -5.58
C SER A 176 1.63 11.74 -4.43
N GLN A 177 1.18 11.73 -3.17
CA GLN A 177 2.09 11.60 -2.03
C GLN A 177 2.82 10.25 -1.99
N ILE A 178 2.11 9.15 -2.28
CA ILE A 178 2.64 7.78 -2.37
C ILE A 178 3.73 7.73 -3.45
N ARG A 179 3.41 8.18 -4.67
CA ARG A 179 4.34 8.16 -5.82
C ARG A 179 5.65 8.88 -5.51
N SER A 180 5.56 10.08 -4.95
CA SER A 180 6.73 10.86 -4.53
C SER A 180 7.60 10.16 -3.46
N VAL A 181 6.99 9.42 -2.53
CA VAL A 181 7.75 8.63 -1.54
C VAL A 181 8.42 7.41 -2.17
N ILE A 182 7.74 6.73 -3.11
CA ILE A 182 8.31 5.60 -3.86
C ILE A 182 9.51 6.05 -4.72
N GLU A 183 9.42 7.18 -5.41
CA GLU A 183 10.52 7.74 -6.21
C GLU A 183 11.78 8.01 -5.37
N LEU A 184 11.61 8.55 -4.15
CA LEU A 184 12.71 8.73 -3.20
C LEU A 184 13.30 7.37 -2.76
N PHE A 185 12.45 6.41 -2.40
CA PHE A 185 12.90 5.07 -2.00
C PHE A 185 13.61 4.33 -3.14
N ASP A 186 13.17 4.47 -4.39
CA ASP A 186 13.83 3.88 -5.56
C ASP A 186 15.19 4.52 -5.85
N ALA A 187 15.31 5.84 -5.69
CA ALA A 187 16.60 6.53 -5.79
C ALA A 187 17.62 6.03 -4.74
N VAL A 188 17.18 5.80 -3.49
CA VAL A 188 18.03 5.24 -2.44
C VAL A 188 18.34 3.76 -2.70
N GLN A 189 17.37 2.96 -3.14
CA GLN A 189 17.57 1.54 -3.43
C GLN A 189 18.63 1.35 -4.53
N MET A 190 18.56 2.15 -5.59
CA MET A 190 19.55 2.12 -6.67
C MET A 190 20.94 2.59 -6.22
N PHE A 191 21.02 3.56 -5.30
CA PHE A 191 22.28 3.96 -4.67
C PHE A 191 22.90 2.83 -3.85
N LEU A 192 22.11 2.16 -3.00
CA LEU A 192 22.60 1.03 -2.19
C LEU A 192 23.09 -0.14 -3.06
N ILE A 193 22.40 -0.43 -4.17
CA ILE A 193 22.85 -1.42 -5.15
C ILE A 193 24.20 -1.05 -5.75
N LEU A 194 24.38 0.19 -6.24
CA LEU A 194 25.65 0.63 -6.83
C LEU A 194 26.78 0.84 -5.80
N LYS A 195 26.45 1.00 -4.52
CA LYS A 195 27.40 1.08 -3.39
C LYS A 195 27.70 -0.27 -2.75
N THR A 196 27.11 -1.36 -3.21
CA THR A 196 27.44 -2.71 -2.74
C THR A 196 28.78 -3.12 -3.37
N PRO A 197 29.82 -3.45 -2.56
CA PRO A 197 31.13 -3.81 -3.08
C PRO A 197 31.14 -5.26 -3.59
N VAL A 198 32.26 -5.64 -4.21
CA VAL A 198 32.54 -7.03 -4.60
C VAL A 198 32.48 -7.95 -3.37
N ALA A 199 31.97 -9.17 -3.55
CA ALA A 199 32.02 -10.20 -2.54
C ALA A 199 33.46 -10.68 -2.33
N GLU A 200 33.98 -10.51 -1.12
CA GLU A 200 35.34 -10.85 -0.71
C GLU A 200 35.32 -11.58 0.62
N GLU A 201 36.38 -12.34 0.91
CA GLU A 201 36.56 -12.98 2.21
C GLU A 201 37.08 -11.97 3.24
N GLY A 202 36.33 -11.80 4.35
CA GLY A 202 36.66 -10.85 5.42
C GLY A 202 36.18 -9.41 5.19
N ASN A 203 36.27 -8.59 6.26
CA ASN A 203 35.81 -7.19 6.29
C ASN A 203 34.37 -6.99 5.76
N ASN A 204 33.43 -7.85 6.16
CA ASN A 204 32.05 -7.83 5.63
C ASN A 204 31.03 -7.13 6.55
N THR A 205 31.39 -6.75 7.78
CA THR A 205 30.50 -6.08 8.74
C THR A 205 29.84 -4.80 8.20
N GLY A 206 30.57 -3.98 7.44
CA GLY A 206 29.98 -2.79 6.82
C GLY A 206 28.98 -3.11 5.69
N VAL A 207 29.21 -4.21 4.97
CA VAL A 207 28.29 -4.73 3.95
C VAL A 207 27.02 -5.28 4.60
N GLU A 208 27.15 -6.01 5.71
CA GLU A 208 26.01 -6.51 6.50
C GLU A 208 25.12 -5.37 7.04
N ILE A 209 25.74 -4.28 7.51
CA ILE A 209 25.04 -3.05 7.94
C ILE A 209 24.33 -2.37 6.76
N GLN A 210 25.00 -2.23 5.61
CA GLN A 210 24.41 -1.67 4.39
C GLN A 210 23.20 -2.51 3.91
N GLN A 211 23.34 -3.84 3.93
CA GLN A 211 22.25 -4.76 3.63
C GLN A 211 21.09 -4.66 4.63
N GLN A 212 21.35 -4.41 5.92
CA GLN A 212 20.29 -4.18 6.89
C GLN A 212 19.51 -2.89 6.60
N CYS A 213 20.20 -1.82 6.21
CA CYS A 213 19.57 -0.59 5.75
C CYS A 213 18.70 -0.84 4.51
N ALA A 214 19.21 -1.62 3.54
CA ALA A 214 18.47 -2.01 2.34
C ALA A 214 17.23 -2.85 2.65
N ARG A 215 17.29 -3.79 3.61
CA ARG A 215 16.12 -4.56 4.06
C ARG A 215 15.02 -3.64 4.62
N THR A 216 15.37 -2.73 5.53
CA THR A 216 14.41 -1.74 6.07
C THR A 216 13.79 -0.87 4.97
N LEU A 217 14.58 -0.45 3.98
CA LEU A 217 14.08 0.30 2.82
C LEU A 217 13.10 -0.52 1.97
N VAL A 218 13.40 -1.78 1.68
CA VAL A 218 12.53 -2.68 0.90
C VAL A 218 11.20 -2.93 1.61
N ASP A 219 11.22 -3.16 2.92
CA ASP A 219 10.00 -3.37 3.72
C ASP A 219 9.14 -2.09 3.78
N ALA A 220 9.77 -0.93 4.00
CA ALA A 220 9.11 0.37 3.97
C ALA A 220 8.48 0.66 2.59
N ARG A 221 9.21 0.39 1.51
CA ARG A 221 8.71 0.54 0.13
C ARG A 221 7.55 -0.39 -0.17
N ARG A 222 7.63 -1.66 0.25
CA ARG A 222 6.55 -2.65 0.08
C ARG A 222 5.27 -2.20 0.79
N PHE A 223 5.39 -1.64 2.00
CA PHE A 223 4.28 -1.05 2.73
C PHE A 223 3.68 0.14 1.99
N VAL A 224 4.49 1.07 1.46
CA VAL A 224 4.01 2.26 0.74
C VAL A 224 3.29 1.87 -0.56
N LEU A 225 3.82 0.91 -1.34
CA LEU A 225 3.09 0.36 -2.50
C LEU A 225 1.78 -0.33 -2.10
N GLY A 226 1.75 -1.01 -0.95
CA GLY A 226 0.53 -1.61 -0.42
C GLY A 226 -0.59 -0.58 -0.17
N CYS A 227 -0.25 0.69 0.04
CA CYS A 227 -1.21 1.76 0.31
C CYS A 227 -2.13 2.06 -0.89
N GLU A 228 -1.65 1.91 -2.13
CA GLU A 228 -2.51 2.07 -3.32
C GLU A 228 -3.65 1.04 -3.37
N ASN A 229 -3.44 -0.16 -2.83
CA ASN A 229 -4.45 -1.21 -2.79
C ASN A 229 -5.49 -0.97 -1.68
N TYR A 230 -5.09 -0.31 -0.58
CA TYR A 230 -6.01 0.10 0.47
C TYR A 230 -7.01 1.14 -0.04
N LEU A 231 -6.56 2.12 -0.83
CA LEU A 231 -7.45 3.07 -1.50
C LEU A 231 -8.48 2.30 -2.35
N LYS A 232 -8.04 1.57 -3.39
CA LYS A 232 -8.90 0.83 -4.35
C LYS A 232 -10.02 -0.03 -3.71
N LEU A 233 -9.83 -0.51 -2.48
CA LEU A 233 -10.81 -1.28 -1.72
C LEU A 233 -12.11 -0.50 -1.41
N TYR A 234 -12.02 0.80 -1.10
CA TYR A 234 -13.16 1.69 -0.80
C TYR A 234 -14.25 1.62 -1.87
N HIS A 235 -13.90 1.87 -3.14
CA HIS A 235 -14.88 1.88 -4.23
C HIS A 235 -15.59 0.53 -4.36
N THR A 236 -14.86 -0.57 -4.13
CA THR A 236 -15.43 -1.93 -4.16
C THR A 236 -16.40 -2.17 -2.99
N GLN A 237 -16.06 -1.72 -1.78
CA GLN A 237 -16.91 -1.84 -0.60
C GLN A 237 -18.15 -0.92 -0.71
N ARG A 238 -17.93 0.34 -1.10
CA ARG A 238 -18.98 1.34 -1.29
C ARG A 238 -19.96 0.95 -2.38
N ALA A 239 -19.48 0.44 -3.52
CA ALA A 239 -20.37 -0.05 -4.59
C ALA A 239 -21.26 -1.21 -4.12
N LYS A 240 -20.73 -2.12 -3.28
CA LYS A 240 -21.53 -3.18 -2.66
C LYS A 240 -22.62 -2.59 -1.75
N LEU A 241 -22.28 -1.64 -0.88
CA LEU A 241 -23.24 -0.96 0.01
C LEU A 241 -24.30 -0.16 -0.78
N ALA A 242 -23.90 0.60 -1.79
CA ALA A 242 -24.82 1.33 -2.67
C ALA A 242 -25.78 0.37 -3.41
N SER A 243 -25.29 -0.78 -3.90
CA SER A 243 -26.15 -1.80 -4.50
C SER A 243 -27.17 -2.39 -3.52
N LYS A 244 -26.87 -2.40 -2.22
CA LYS A 244 -27.81 -2.81 -1.17
C LYS A 244 -28.83 -1.71 -0.86
N CYS A 245 -28.42 -0.44 -0.83
CA CYS A 245 -29.35 0.70 -0.72
C CYS A 245 -30.39 0.71 -1.85
N ILE A 246 -29.97 0.40 -3.10
CA ILE A 246 -30.88 0.30 -4.25
C ILE A 246 -31.82 -0.91 -4.13
N LYS A 247 -31.32 -2.06 -3.65
CA LYS A 247 -32.11 -3.32 -3.55
C LYS A 247 -33.05 -3.37 -2.35
N TYR A 248 -32.75 -2.62 -1.29
CA TYR A 248 -33.49 -2.64 -0.02
C TYR A 248 -33.69 -1.20 0.50
N PRO A 249 -34.39 -0.33 -0.25
CA PRO A 249 -34.54 1.09 0.09
C PRO A 249 -35.21 1.32 1.46
N GLN A 250 -36.01 0.36 1.92
CA GLN A 250 -36.70 0.36 3.22
C GLN A 250 -35.81 -0.02 4.42
N LEU A 251 -34.56 -0.46 4.19
CA LEU A 251 -33.63 -0.81 5.27
C LEU A 251 -32.61 0.33 5.45
N GLU A 252 -32.94 1.26 6.35
CA GLU A 252 -32.13 2.46 6.65
C GLU A 252 -30.69 2.13 7.07
N ASP A 253 -30.45 0.96 7.68
CA ASP A 253 -29.10 0.48 8.04
C ASP A 253 -28.14 0.45 6.85
N TYR A 254 -28.58 0.12 5.63
CA TYR A 254 -27.70 0.15 4.46
C TYR A 254 -27.31 1.58 4.09
N GLN A 255 -28.22 2.55 4.25
CA GLN A 255 -27.94 3.97 4.02
C GLN A 255 -26.95 4.48 5.08
N ARG A 256 -27.17 4.13 6.35
CA ARG A 256 -26.27 4.49 7.46
C ARG A 256 -24.88 3.85 7.32
N ALA A 257 -24.81 2.60 6.85
CA ALA A 257 -23.55 1.89 6.60
C ALA A 257 -22.78 2.46 5.39
N LEU A 258 -23.48 2.85 4.31
CA LEU A 258 -22.87 3.56 3.18
C LEU A 258 -22.23 4.89 3.65
N VAL A 259 -22.96 5.64 4.47
CA VAL A 259 -22.47 6.86 5.12
C VAL A 259 -21.27 6.57 6.01
N GLU A 260 -21.32 5.55 6.89
CA GLU A 260 -20.20 5.24 7.79
C GLU A 260 -18.92 4.84 7.03
N ARG A 261 -19.05 4.13 5.90
CA ARG A 261 -17.89 3.81 5.06
C ARG A 261 -17.26 5.04 4.41
N ASP A 262 -18.05 6.08 4.12
CA ASP A 262 -17.53 7.38 3.66
C ASP A 262 -16.81 8.15 4.79
N HIS A 263 -17.29 8.07 6.05
CA HIS A 263 -16.54 8.60 7.22
C HIS A 263 -15.23 7.83 7.45
N GLU A 264 -15.30 6.50 7.41
CA GLU A 264 -14.17 5.61 7.65
C GLU A 264 -13.04 5.88 6.64
N GLU A 265 -13.39 6.06 5.37
CA GLU A 265 -12.44 6.45 4.32
C GLU A 265 -11.72 7.77 4.61
N CYS A 266 -12.43 8.79 5.12
CA CYS A 266 -11.81 10.05 5.51
C CYS A 266 -10.83 9.88 6.68
N ARG A 267 -11.12 8.95 7.62
CA ARG A 267 -10.21 8.59 8.72
C ARG A 267 -8.99 7.83 8.20
N ASP A 268 -9.21 6.83 7.34
CA ASP A 268 -8.16 6.00 6.73
C ASP A 268 -7.17 6.85 5.90
N CYS A 269 -7.67 7.83 5.14
CA CYS A 269 -6.86 8.80 4.41
C CYS A 269 -5.92 9.62 5.32
N ARG A 270 -6.40 10.06 6.50
CA ARG A 270 -5.56 10.76 7.50
C ARG A 270 -4.51 9.83 8.11
N TYR A 271 -4.91 8.62 8.50
CA TYR A 271 -3.97 7.63 9.01
C TYR A 271 -2.89 7.28 7.99
N LEU A 272 -3.23 7.29 6.69
CA LEU A 272 -2.27 7.03 5.63
C LEU A 272 -1.19 8.11 5.53
N LEU A 273 -1.50 9.41 5.68
CA LEU A 273 -0.46 10.46 5.77
C LEU A 273 0.54 10.18 6.90
N VAL A 274 0.04 9.84 8.09
CA VAL A 274 0.88 9.53 9.26
C VAL A 274 1.77 8.30 8.96
N ARG A 275 1.19 7.26 8.36
CA ARG A 275 1.90 6.04 7.97
C ARG A 275 2.97 6.29 6.90
N LEU A 276 2.72 7.14 5.90
CA LEU A 276 3.72 7.55 4.90
C LEU A 276 4.91 8.25 5.58
N ARG A 277 4.64 9.22 6.46
CA ARG A 277 5.69 9.90 7.25
C ARG A 277 6.50 8.91 8.07
N MET A 278 5.85 7.97 8.76
CA MET A 278 6.55 6.96 9.58
C MET A 278 7.52 6.12 8.74
N GLN A 279 7.15 5.73 7.51
CA GLN A 279 8.06 5.00 6.62
C GLN A 279 9.25 5.85 6.18
N CYS A 280 9.02 7.13 5.82
CA CYS A 280 10.12 8.05 5.51
C CYS A 280 11.07 8.22 6.71
N VAL A 281 10.54 8.38 7.92
CA VAL A 281 11.34 8.49 9.16
C VAL A 281 12.15 7.22 9.42
N ALA A 282 11.55 6.04 9.35
CA ALA A 282 12.24 4.77 9.62
C ALA A 282 13.43 4.54 8.65
N VAL A 283 13.23 4.82 7.37
CA VAL A 283 14.28 4.77 6.34
C VAL A 283 15.36 5.83 6.58
N THR A 284 14.95 7.07 6.87
CA THR A 284 15.89 8.18 7.11
C THR A 284 16.78 7.93 8.33
N ASP A 285 16.20 7.40 9.41
CA ASP A 285 16.89 7.13 10.67
C ASP A 285 17.98 6.06 10.51
N VAL A 286 17.64 4.90 9.91
CA VAL A 286 18.61 3.82 9.71
C VAL A 286 19.73 4.21 8.75
N LEU A 287 19.43 4.98 7.70
CA LEU A 287 20.44 5.44 6.74
C LEU A 287 21.40 6.49 7.32
N HIS A 288 20.89 7.48 8.05
CA HIS A 288 21.75 8.53 8.62
C HIS A 288 22.63 8.00 9.75
N LYS A 289 22.10 7.13 10.63
CA LYS A 289 22.89 6.48 11.69
C LYS A 289 24.05 5.64 11.15
N ASN A 290 23.91 5.09 9.96
CA ASN A 290 24.88 4.19 9.34
C ASN A 290 25.53 4.79 8.08
N PHE A 291 25.47 6.11 7.88
CA PHE A 291 25.78 6.74 6.58
C PHE A 291 27.19 6.43 6.06
N ASP A 292 28.18 6.39 6.97
CA ASP A 292 29.56 5.98 6.64
C ASP A 292 29.60 4.59 5.96
N LYS A 293 28.87 3.60 6.49
CA LYS A 293 28.80 2.24 5.95
C LYS A 293 27.87 2.10 4.75
N VAL A 294 26.85 2.96 4.67
CA VAL A 294 25.97 3.07 3.50
C VAL A 294 26.75 3.61 2.28
N ASN A 295 27.64 4.58 2.47
CA ASN A 295 28.42 5.21 1.40
C ASN A 295 29.75 4.52 1.09
N ASP A 296 30.45 3.97 2.09
CA ASP A 296 31.68 3.17 1.93
C ASP A 296 31.69 2.00 2.93
N PRO A 297 31.05 0.86 2.61
CA PRO A 297 30.93 -0.27 3.51
C PRO A 297 32.28 -0.91 3.87
N LYS A 298 33.25 -0.93 2.95
CA LYS A 298 34.59 -1.52 3.16
C LYS A 298 35.59 -0.53 3.80
N GLY A 299 35.31 0.78 3.75
CA GLY A 299 36.15 1.84 4.34
C GLY A 299 37.37 2.22 3.49
N LEU A 300 37.41 1.79 2.22
CA LEU A 300 38.57 1.93 1.34
C LEU A 300 38.94 3.39 1.09
N SER A 301 37.96 4.30 1.10
CA SER A 301 38.17 5.73 0.85
C SER A 301 38.86 6.46 2.00
N ARG A 302 38.77 5.93 3.24
CA ARG A 302 39.42 6.52 4.43
C ARG A 302 40.83 5.95 4.70
N GLY A 303 41.17 4.81 4.11
CA GLY A 303 42.45 4.12 4.34
C GLY A 303 43.71 4.86 3.85
N GLY A 304 43.57 5.92 3.05
CA GLY A 304 44.71 6.69 2.52
C GLY A 304 45.20 7.85 3.40
N ALA A 305 44.53 8.17 4.52
CA ALA A 305 44.76 9.43 5.26
C ALA A 305 44.84 9.25 6.79
N SER A 306 45.34 8.11 7.27
CA SER A 306 45.56 7.87 8.70
C SER A 306 46.90 7.18 8.99
N VAL A 307 48.00 7.73 8.49
CA VAL A 307 49.30 7.61 9.16
C VAL A 307 49.35 8.75 10.16
N GLY A 308 49.36 8.41 11.45
CA GLY A 308 49.08 9.36 12.53
C GLY A 308 50.19 10.40 12.74
N MET A 309 49.78 11.63 13.02
CA MET A 309 50.50 12.56 13.88
C MET A 309 49.81 12.55 15.25
N TYR A 310 50.45 11.88 16.20
CA TYR A 310 50.31 12.11 17.65
C TYR A 310 51.73 12.32 18.19
#